data_AF-A0A8B9QMY2-F1
#
_entry.id   AF-A0A8B9QMY2-F1
#
_cell.length_a   1.000
_cell.length_b   1.000
_cell.length_c   1.000
_cell.angle_alpha   90.00
_cell.angle_beta   90.00
_cell.angle_gamma   90.00
#
_symmetry.space_group_name_H-M   'P 1'
#
loop_
_entity.id
_entity.type
_entity.pdbx_description
1 polymer ?
#
loop_
_entity_poly.entity_id
_entity_poly.type
_entity_poly.pdbx_seq_one_letter_code
_entity_poly.pdbx_strand_id
1 'polypeptide(L)'
;MTVTVSCTALSSLPDLTLLYWLGNGSFVEKLYPDGAVREGMVVEEPRGSATVLHRDLHIGSLGARELRTNFTCVVLSPAGFAARQARWAPDEAPAEGPGLG
;
A
#
# COMPACT_ATOMS: atom_id res chain seq x y z
N MET A 1 5.22 17.04 -0.06
CA MET A 1 5.01 16.17 1.12
C MET A 1 4.88 14.76 0.61
N THR A 2 5.76 13.87 1.07
CA THR A 2 5.78 12.46 0.66
C THR A 2 4.86 11.64 1.58
N VAL A 3 4.18 10.65 1.01
CA VAL A 3 3.31 9.73 1.75
C VAL A 3 3.82 8.31 1.57
N THR A 4 3.91 7.56 2.67
CA THR A 4 4.29 6.15 2.66
C THR A 4 3.10 5.32 3.12
N VAL A 5 2.74 4.29 2.35
CA VAL A 5 1.72 3.32 2.73
C VAL A 5 2.40 1.98 2.93
N SER A 6 2.33 1.43 4.15
CA SER A 6 2.94 0.13 4.44
C SER A 6 1.95 -0.99 4.19
N CYS A 7 2.39 -2.04 3.48
CA CYS A 7 1.69 -3.30 3.42
C CYS A 7 2.42 -4.35 4.24
N THR A 8 1.66 -5.09 5.05
CA THR A 8 2.18 -6.11 5.95
C THR A 8 1.49 -7.43 5.70
N ALA A 9 2.26 -8.52 5.62
CA ALA A 9 1.76 -9.88 5.51
C ALA A 9 2.48 -10.80 6.50
N LEU A 10 1.75 -11.69 7.16
CA LEU A 10 2.35 -12.76 7.96
C LEU A 10 2.49 -14.00 7.08
N SER A 11 3.69 -14.56 6.96
CA SER A 11 3.95 -15.74 6.16
C SER A 11 4.75 -16.79 6.93
N SER A 12 4.36 -18.06 6.80
CA SER A 12 5.14 -19.20 7.26
C SER A 12 6.17 -19.69 6.23
N LEU A 13 6.15 -19.12 5.02
CA LEU A 13 7.01 -19.46 3.88
C LEU A 13 7.50 -18.17 3.20
N PRO A 14 8.31 -17.33 3.88
CA PRO A 14 8.71 -16.01 3.38
C PRO A 14 9.40 -16.09 2.01
N ASP A 15 10.33 -17.04 1.82
CA ASP A 15 11.05 -17.26 0.55
C ASP A 15 10.14 -17.59 -0.64
N LEU A 16 8.94 -18.09 -0.38
CA LEU A 16 7.93 -18.46 -1.39
C LEU A 16 6.75 -17.49 -1.41
N THR A 17 6.85 -16.35 -0.72
CA THR A 17 5.77 -15.37 -0.64
C THR A 17 6.14 -14.10 -1.40
N LEU A 18 5.32 -13.74 -2.37
CA LEU A 18 5.43 -12.48 -3.09
C LEU A 18 4.55 -11.43 -2.41
N LEU A 19 5.16 -10.27 -2.13
CA LEU A 19 4.49 -9.08 -1.62
C LEU A 19 4.79 -7.92 -2.56
N TYR A 20 3.79 -7.36 -3.22
CA TYR A 20 3.96 -6.31 -4.22
C TYR A 20 2.74 -5.39 -4.33
N TRP A 21 2.90 -4.27 -5.03
CA TRP A 21 1.86 -3.28 -5.25
C TRP A 21 1.42 -3.23 -6.71
N LEU A 22 0.14 -2.93 -6.91
CA LEU A 22 -0.46 -2.60 -8.19
C LEU A 22 -1.13 -1.23 -8.12
N GLY A 23 -1.04 -0.43 -9.17
CA GLY A 23 -1.88 0.75 -9.40
C GLY A 23 -2.85 0.48 -10.55
N ASN A 24 -4.16 0.56 -10.29
CA ASN A 24 -5.21 0.25 -11.27
C ASN A 24 -5.00 -1.11 -11.98
N GLY A 25 -4.48 -2.11 -11.24
CA GLY A 25 -4.20 -3.45 -11.75
C GLY A 25 -2.90 -3.61 -12.55
N SER A 26 -2.10 -2.56 -12.72
CA SER A 26 -0.77 -2.61 -13.35
C SER A 26 0.34 -2.48 -12.31
N PHE A 27 1.51 -3.05 -12.58
CA PHE A 27 2.72 -2.79 -11.79
C PHE A 27 3.00 -1.28 -11.70
N VAL A 28 3.45 -0.85 -10.52
CA VAL A 28 3.58 0.57 -10.17
C VAL A 28 4.59 1.26 -11.09
N GLU A 29 5.74 0.65 -11.35
CA GLU A 29 6.79 1.16 -12.22
C GLU A 29 6.35 1.34 -13.68
N LYS A 30 5.36 0.56 -14.13
CA LYS A 30 4.78 0.71 -15.46
C LYS A 30 3.80 1.88 -15.52
N LEU A 31 3.03 2.08 -14.44
CA LEU A 31 2.08 3.19 -14.36
C LEU A 31 2.83 4.51 -14.10
N TYR A 32 3.85 4.51 -13.25
CA TYR A 32 4.65 5.65 -12.82
C TYR A 32 6.11 5.52 -13.27
N PRO A 33 6.38 5.63 -14.59
CA PRO A 33 7.74 5.46 -15.13
C PRO A 33 8.70 6.59 -14.72
N ASP A 34 8.15 7.72 -14.25
CA ASP A 34 8.90 8.85 -13.69
C ASP A 34 9.33 8.63 -12.22
N GLY A 35 8.89 7.55 -11.59
CA GLY A 35 9.19 7.23 -10.20
C GLY A 35 8.44 8.08 -9.19
N ALA A 36 7.38 8.82 -9.59
CA ALA A 36 6.56 9.59 -8.67
C ALA A 36 5.87 8.70 -7.61
N VAL A 37 5.62 7.44 -7.97
CA VAL A 37 5.24 6.37 -7.05
C VAL A 37 6.16 5.18 -7.26
N ARG A 38 6.68 4.60 -6.17
CA ARG A 38 7.62 3.47 -6.22
C ARG A 38 7.42 2.51 -5.06
N GLU A 39 7.66 1.23 -5.32
CA GLU A 39 7.71 0.22 -4.28
C GLU A 39 9.05 0.25 -3.54
N GLY A 40 9.00 0.09 -2.22
CA GLY A 40 10.18 -0.19 -1.41
C GLY A 40 10.66 -1.62 -1.57
N MET A 41 11.81 -1.90 -0.95
CA MET A 41 12.30 -3.27 -0.77
C MET A 41 11.39 -4.02 0.19
N VAL A 42 11.32 -5.35 0.02
CA VAL A 42 10.70 -6.20 1.04
C VAL A 42 11.61 -6.24 2.26
N VAL A 43 11.04 -6.01 3.44
CA VAL A 43 11.71 -6.16 4.73
C VAL A 43 11.09 -7.34 5.45
N GLU A 44 11.93 -8.19 6.03
CA GLU A 44 11.52 -9.40 6.74
C GLU A 44 11.80 -9.27 8.23
N GLU A 45 10.78 -9.48 9.05
CA GLU A 45 10.87 -9.46 10.50
C GLU A 45 10.42 -10.81 11.08
N PRO A 46 11.34 -11.65 11.56
CA PRO A 46 11.00 -12.93 12.18
C PRO A 46 10.07 -12.75 13.39
N ARG A 47 9.00 -13.55 13.46
CA ARG A 47 8.01 -13.52 14.53
C ARG A 47 7.55 -14.94 14.89
N GLY A 48 8.29 -15.56 15.82
CA GLY A 48 8.02 -16.94 16.24
C GLY A 48 8.36 -17.92 15.11
N SER A 49 7.39 -18.73 14.70
CA SER A 49 7.53 -19.68 13.58
C SER A 49 7.17 -19.10 12.20
N ALA A 50 6.85 -17.82 12.13
CA ALA A 50 6.49 -17.12 10.90
C ALA A 50 7.35 -15.85 10.75
N THR A 51 7.26 -15.22 9.58
CA THR A 51 7.93 -13.96 9.27
C THR A 51 6.88 -12.93 8.89
N VAL A 52 7.01 -11.72 9.41
CA VAL A 52 6.25 -10.57 8.97
C VAL A 52 7.00 -9.95 7.79
N LEU A 53 6.36 -9.90 6.64
CA LEU A 53 6.85 -9.23 5.44
C LEU A 53 6.25 -7.84 5.35
N HIS A 54 7.11 -6.84 5.12
CA HIS A 54 6.73 -5.47 4.91
C HIS A 54 7.14 -5.01 3.52
N ARG A 55 6.26 -4.29 2.83
CA ARG A 55 6.62 -3.57 1.61
C ARG A 55 5.87 -2.27 1.50
N ASP A 56 6.64 -1.19 1.56
CA ASP A 56 6.12 0.15 1.50
C ASP A 56 5.85 0.58 0.04
N LEU A 57 4.81 1.39 -0.13
CA LEU A 57 4.58 2.17 -1.33
C LEU A 57 4.91 3.63 -1.01
N HIS A 58 5.91 4.18 -1.70
CA HIS A 58 6.34 5.56 -1.54
C HIS A 58 5.70 6.42 -2.62
N ILE A 59 4.96 7.44 -2.21
CA ILE A 59 4.29 8.42 -3.09
C ILE A 59 4.95 9.78 -2.86
N GLY A 60 5.54 10.34 -3.91
CA GLY A 60 6.27 11.62 -3.85
C GLY A 60 5.37 12.79 -3.45
N SER A 61 4.17 12.84 -4.03
CA SER A 61 3.13 13.82 -3.73
C SER A 61 1.74 13.24 -3.99
N LEU A 62 0.76 13.53 -3.14
CA LEU A 62 -0.63 13.17 -3.38
C LEU A 62 -1.28 14.21 -4.29
N GLY A 63 -1.22 13.97 -5.60
CA GLY A 63 -1.97 14.71 -6.59
C GLY A 63 -3.32 14.07 -6.92
N ALA A 64 -4.06 14.70 -7.82
CA ALA A 64 -5.35 14.21 -8.28
C ALA A 64 -5.26 12.82 -8.93
N ARG A 65 -4.11 12.48 -9.52
CA ARG A 65 -3.84 11.18 -10.13
C ARG A 65 -3.66 10.09 -9.07
N GLU A 66 -2.87 10.35 -8.04
CA GLU A 66 -2.56 9.39 -6.96
C GLU A 66 -3.81 9.11 -6.14
N LEU A 67 -4.60 10.13 -5.83
CA LEU A 67 -5.86 9.98 -5.10
C LEU A 67 -6.92 9.16 -5.86
N ARG A 68 -6.89 9.18 -7.20
CA ARG A 68 -7.77 8.37 -8.06
C ARG A 68 -7.19 7.00 -8.42
N THR A 69 -5.93 6.75 -8.11
CA THR A 69 -5.29 5.47 -8.43
C THR A 69 -5.62 4.47 -7.33
N ASN A 70 -6.20 3.33 -7.73
CA ASN A 70 -6.48 2.23 -6.83
C ASN A 70 -5.20 1.45 -6.59
N PHE A 71 -4.43 1.88 -5.58
CA PHE A 71 -3.26 1.16 -5.12
C PHE A 71 -3.70 -0.07 -4.34
N THR A 72 -3.23 -1.24 -4.77
CA THR A 72 -3.57 -2.54 -4.18
C THR A 72 -2.30 -3.24 -3.78
N CYS A 73 -2.17 -3.57 -2.51
CA CYS A 73 -1.16 -4.52 -2.06
C CYS A 73 -1.65 -5.94 -2.33
N VAL A 74 -0.77 -6.76 -2.88
CA VAL A 74 -1.03 -8.17 -3.20
C VAL A 74 -0.03 -9.06 -2.48
N VAL A 75 -0.56 -10.11 -1.88
CA VAL A 75 0.20 -11.20 -1.24
C VAL A 75 -0.13 -12.50 -1.98
N LEU A 76 0.90 -13.16 -2.50
CA LEU A 76 0.78 -14.46 -3.16
C LEU A 76 1.75 -15.44 -2.50
N SER A 77 1.24 -16.59 -2.04
CA SER A 77 2.06 -17.67 -1.49
C SER A 77 1.46 -19.04 -1.86
N PRO A 78 2.18 -20.15 -1.65
CA PRO A 78 1.63 -21.49 -1.81
C PRO A 78 0.39 -21.76 -0.95
N ALA A 79 0.22 -21.02 0.15
CA ALA A 79 -0.94 -21.14 1.03
C ALA A 79 -2.16 -20.35 0.53
N GLY A 80 -2.00 -19.42 -0.43
CA GLY A 80 -3.10 -18.71 -1.04
C GLY A 80 -2.77 -17.30 -1.54
N PHE A 81 -3.84 -16.52 -1.70
CA PHE A 81 -3.81 -15.16 -2.23
C PHE A 81 -4.60 -14.20 -1.34
N ALA A 82 -4.06 -13.00 -1.13
CA ALA A 82 -4.79 -11.89 -0.52
C ALA A 82 -4.47 -10.58 -1.26
N ALA A 83 -5.45 -9.70 -1.37
CA ALA A 83 -5.26 -8.36 -1.92
C ALA A 83 -6.04 -7.32 -1.10
N ARG A 84 -5.42 -6.16 -0.86
CA ARG A 84 -6.04 -5.06 -0.11
C ARG A 84 -5.71 -3.72 -0.76
N GLN A 85 -6.75 -2.92 -0.98
CA GLN A 85 -6.61 -1.56 -1.50
C GLN A 85 -6.22 -0.59 -0.40
N ALA A 86 -5.29 0.31 -0.71
CA ALA A 86 -5.02 1.50 0.10
C ALA A 86 -6.24 2.43 0.03
N ARG A 87 -6.60 3.02 1.17
CA ARG A 87 -7.68 4.00 1.25
C ARG A 87 -7.12 5.32 1.73
N TRP A 88 -7.47 6.38 1.01
CA TRP A 88 -7.26 7.75 1.44
C TRP A 88 -8.52 8.17 2.21
N ALA A 89 -8.37 8.71 3.43
CA ALA A 89 -9.51 9.35 4.06
C ALA A 89 -9.90 10.56 3.20
N PRO A 90 -11.18 10.76 2.83
CA PRO A 90 -11.61 12.06 2.35
C PRO A 90 -11.31 13.08 3.46
N ASP A 91 -10.91 14.29 3.06
CA ASP A 91 -10.69 15.40 3.98
C ASP A 91 -11.98 15.59 4.79
N GLU A 92 -11.94 15.33 6.09
CA GLU A 92 -13.09 15.48 6.97
C GLU A 92 -13.33 16.98 7.10
N ALA A 93 -14.27 17.52 6.31
CA ALA A 93 -14.69 18.91 6.44
C ALA A 93 -15.03 19.16 7.92
N PRO A 94 -14.53 20.24 8.56
CA PRO A 94 -14.83 20.51 9.95
C PRO A 94 -16.34 20.49 10.13
N ALA A 95 -16.83 19.68 11.08
CA ALA A 95 -18.23 19.68 11.45
C ALA A 95 -18.60 21.13 11.82
N GLU A 96 -19.39 21.78 10.96
CA GLU A 96 -20.02 23.06 11.27
C GLU A 96 -20.97 22.77 12.43
N GLY A 97 -20.48 23.03 13.64
CA GLY A 97 -21.27 22.89 14.85
C GLY A 97 -22.51 23.78 14.73
N PRO A 98 -23.66 23.36 15.30
CA PRO A 98 -24.88 24.14 15.15
C PRO A 98 -24.68 25.50 15.82
N GLY A 99 -24.74 26.55 15.01
CA GLY A 99 -24.87 27.92 15.51
C GLY A 99 -26.11 28.01 16.38
N LEU A 100 -25.91 28.36 17.65
CA LEU A 100 -26.99 28.71 18.57
C LEU A 100 -27.47 30.11 18.18
N GLY A 101 -28.62 30.17 17.51
CA GLY A 101 -29.48 31.34 17.38
C GLY A 101 -30.74 31.15 18.20
#